data_AF-A0A1U6IEW6-F1
#
_entry.id   AF-A0A1U6IEW6-F1
#
_cell.length_a   1.000
_cell.length_b   1.000
_cell.length_c   1.000
_cell.angle_alpha   90.00
_cell.angle_beta   90.00
_cell.angle_gamma   90.00
#
_symmetry.space_group_name_H-M   'P 1'
#
loop_
_entity.id
_entity.type
_entity.pdbx_description
1 polymer ?
#
loop_
_entity_poly.entity_id
_entity_poly.type
_entity_poly.pdbx_seq_one_letter_code
_entity_poly.pdbx_strand_id
1 'polypeptide(L)' 'MQNSKQAVGRSAPVPPVRQSFSFTCTCCEQTELRPTPEAPADWSIEYIDDNAYIFCPPCAIDLPRGDLQ' A
#
# COMPACT_ATOMS: atom_id res chain seq x y z
N MET A 1 -31.40 25.70 -41.94
CA MET A 1 -31.55 24.34 -41.38
C MET A 1 -30.27 23.99 -40.62
N GLN A 2 -30.44 23.55 -39.37
CA GLN A 2 -29.50 22.88 -38.44
C GLN A 2 -28.12 23.48 -38.08
N ASN A 3 -28.19 24.09 -36.90
CA ASN A 3 -27.21 24.35 -35.84
C ASN A 3 -26.36 23.12 -35.42
N SER A 4 -25.03 23.26 -35.41
CA SER A 4 -24.09 22.29 -34.81
C SER A 4 -23.51 22.86 -33.52
N LYS A 5 -24.25 22.66 -32.42
CA LYS A 5 -23.75 22.80 -31.04
C LYS A 5 -22.57 21.84 -30.85
N GLN A 6 -21.33 22.34 -30.88
CA GLN A 6 -20.23 21.60 -30.27
C GLN A 6 -20.42 21.62 -28.76
N ALA A 7 -20.76 20.45 -28.23
CA ALA A 7 -20.94 20.21 -26.83
C ALA A 7 -19.63 20.53 -26.09
N VAL A 8 -19.69 21.51 -25.18
CA VAL A 8 -18.78 21.63 -24.05
C VAL A 8 -18.77 20.26 -23.36
N GLY A 9 -17.73 19.48 -23.63
CA GLY A 9 -17.49 18.20 -22.99
C GLY A 9 -17.43 18.44 -21.50
N ARG A 10 -18.47 18.01 -20.81
CA ARG A 10 -18.59 18.05 -19.35
C ARG A 10 -17.29 17.49 -18.77
N SER A 11 -16.53 18.33 -18.07
CA SER A 11 -15.51 17.88 -17.14
C SER A 11 -16.18 16.94 -16.17
N ALA A 12 -16.06 15.63 -16.39
CA ALA A 12 -16.51 14.65 -15.43
C ALA A 12 -15.77 14.95 -14.11
N PRO A 13 -16.46 15.01 -12.97
CA PRO A 13 -15.79 15.15 -11.69
C PRO A 13 -14.78 14.01 -11.60
N VAL A 14 -13.48 14.33 -11.52
CA VAL A 14 -12.46 13.33 -11.22
C VAL A 14 -12.84 12.76 -9.86
N PRO A 15 -13.22 11.47 -9.75
CA PRO A 15 -13.56 10.91 -8.47
C PRO A 15 -12.34 11.07 -7.55
N PRO A 16 -12.53 11.39 -6.25
CA PRO A 16 -11.41 11.54 -5.34
C PRO A 16 -10.59 10.26 -5.42
N VAL A 17 -9.30 10.40 -5.75
CA VAL A 17 -8.35 9.29 -5.80
C VAL A 17 -8.36 8.68 -4.40
N ARG A 18 -9.00 7.52 -4.25
CA ARG A 18 -8.88 6.74 -3.03
C ARG A 18 -7.44 6.26 -2.98
N GLN A 19 -6.61 6.94 -2.20
CA GLN A 19 -5.22 6.55 -2.02
C GLN A 19 -5.23 5.18 -1.33
N SER A 20 -4.79 4.16 -2.06
CA SER A 20 -4.51 2.85 -1.50
C SER A 20 -3.05 2.82 -1.07
N PHE A 21 -2.81 2.39 0.16
CA PHE A 21 -1.49 2.09 0.67
C PHE A 21 -1.14 0.65 0.30
N SER A 22 0.06 0.45 -0.26
CA SER A 22 0.59 -0.86 -0.61
C SER A 22 1.61 -1.29 0.43
N PHE A 23 1.41 -2.47 1.00
CA PHE A 23 2.33 -3.12 1.93
C PHE A 23 2.94 -4.33 1.23
N THR A 24 4.26 -4.35 1.06
CA THR A 24 4.97 -5.42 0.33
C THR A 24 5.89 -6.15 1.29
N CYS A 25 5.68 -7.47 1.40
CA CYS A 25 6.50 -8.34 2.24
C CYS A 25 7.94 -8.34 1.72
N THR A 26 8.90 -8.06 2.60
CA THR A 26 10.32 -8.00 2.24
C THR A 26 10.87 -9.39 1.88
N CYS A 27 10.28 -10.48 2.39
CA CYS A 27 10.77 -11.84 2.18
C CYS A 27 10.20 -12.50 0.92
N CYS A 28 8.88 -12.46 0.71
CA CYS A 28 8.21 -13.18 -0.38
C CYS A 28 7.56 -12.26 -1.42
N GLU A 29 7.74 -10.94 -1.29
CA GLU A 29 7.23 -9.91 -2.21
C GLU A 29 5.70 -9.89 -2.36
N GLN A 30 4.98 -10.62 -1.50
CA GLN A 30 3.52 -10.55 -1.41
C GLN A 30 3.11 -9.11 -1.12
N THR A 31 2.15 -8.58 -1.88
CA THR A 31 1.67 -7.21 -1.71
C THR A 31 0.20 -7.20 -1.30
N GLU A 32 -0.12 -6.44 -0.25
CA GLU A 32 -1.48 -6.19 0.21
C GLU A 32 -1.83 -4.71 0.04
N LEU A 33 -3.02 -4.44 -0.50
CA LEU A 33 -3.52 -3.08 -0.70
C LEU A 33 -4.57 -2.75 0.36
N ARG A 34 -4.39 -1.62 1.04
CA ARG A 34 -5.26 -1.16 2.10
C ARG A 34 -5.72 0.28 1.85
N PRO A 35 -6.91 0.66 2.29
CA PRO A 35 -7.36 2.05 2.23
C PRO A 35 -6.73 2.91 3.34
N THR A 36 -6.12 2.31 4.36
CA THR A 36 -5.50 3.00 5.49
C THR A 36 -3.98 2.81 5.48
N PRO A 37 -3.22 3.79 6.02
CA PRO A 37 -1.75 3.72 6.13
C PRO A 37 -1.27 2.76 7.23
N GLU A 38 -2.19 2.08 7.91
CA GLU A 38 -1.86 1.13 8.96
C GLU A 38 -1.50 -0.22 8.32
N ALA A 39 -0.38 -0.78 8.74
CA ALA A 39 0.01 -2.12 8.33
C ALA A 39 -1.09 -3.13 8.67
N PRO A 40 -1.28 -4.18 7.85
CA PRO A 40 -2.25 -5.22 8.16
C PRO A 40 -1.95 -5.85 9.53
N ALA A 41 -3.00 -6.14 10.30
CA ALA A 41 -2.86 -6.59 11.70
C ALA A 41 -2.04 -7.88 11.85
N ASP A 42 -2.03 -8.72 10.82
CA ASP A 42 -1.33 -10.00 10.82
C ASP A 42 0.10 -9.91 10.24
N TRP A 43 0.57 -8.71 9.88
CA TRP A 43 1.90 -8.47 9.35
C TRP A 43 2.82 -7.92 10.43
N SER A 44 4.07 -8.37 10.43
CA SER A 44 5.09 -7.91 11.37
C SER A 44 5.92 -6.81 10.72
N ILE A 45 6.11 -5.70 11.44
CA ILE A 45 7.06 -4.64 11.08
C ILE A 45 8.28 -4.81 11.98
N GLU A 46 9.46 -4.94 11.37
CA GLU A 46 10.74 -4.90 12.08
C GLU A 46 11.51 -3.64 11.72
N TYR A 47 12.19 -3.09 12.71
CA TYR A 47 13.06 -1.93 12.56
C TYR A 47 14.50 -2.41 12.71
N ILE A 48 15.26 -2.39 11.62
CA ILE A 48 16.67 -2.76 11.60
C ILE A 48 17.44 -1.51 11.20
N ASP A 49 18.31 -1.04 12.09
CA ASP A 49 18.96 0.27 12.02
C ASP A 49 17.92 1.40 11.90
N ASP A 50 17.95 2.17 10.80
CA ASP A 50 17.02 3.25 10.48
C ASP A 50 15.93 2.84 9.47
N ASN A 51 15.83 1.56 9.10
CA ASN A 51 14.90 1.06 8.09
C ASN A 51 13.75 0.26 8.71
N ALA A 52 12.54 0.44 8.17
CA ALA A 52 11.37 -0.35 8.50
C ALA A 52 11.14 -1.41 7.43
N TYR A 53 11.16 -2.68 7.83
CA TYR A 53 10.86 -3.83 6.99
C TYR A 53 9.53 -4.42 7.42
N ILE A 54 8.73 -4.86 6.45
CA ILE A 54 7.43 -5.48 6.72
C ILE A 54 7.38 -6.90 6.17
N PHE A 55 6.82 -7.82 6.95
CA PHE A 55 6.75 -9.25 6.66
C PHE A 55 5.31 -9.74 6.79
N CYS A 56 4.85 -10.53 5.83
CA CYS A 56 3.55 -11.19 5.89
C CYS A 56 3.58 -12.35 6.91
N PRO A 57 2.41 -12.81 7.43
CA PRO A 57 2.36 -13.83 8.48
C PRO A 57 3.20 -15.09 8.24
N PRO A 58 3.27 -15.68 7.03
CA PRO A 58 4.10 -16.86 6.80
C PRO A 58 5.61 -16.57 6.77
N CYS A 59 6.00 -15.31 6.53
CA CYS A 59 7.39 -14.87 6.50
C CYS A 59 7.83 -14.20 7.80
N ALA A 60 6.88 -13.77 8.62
CA ALA A 60 7.07 -13.32 9.98
C ALA A 60 7.39 -14.53 10.88
N ILE A 61 8.53 -15.15 10.64
CA ILE A 61 9.17 -15.99 11.64
C ILE A 61 9.67 -15.01 12.69
N ASP A 62 9.41 -15.25 13.98
CA ASP A 62 10.11 -14.57 15.08
C ASP A 62 11.62 -14.72 14.82
N LEU A 63 12.20 -13.78 14.07
CA LEU A 63 13.63 -13.69 13.92
C LEU A 63 14.12 -13.38 15.33
N PRO A 64 15.06 -14.15 15.89
CA PRO A 64 15.60 -13.84 17.20
C PRO A 64 16.14 -12.42 17.09
N ARG A 65 15.47 -11.47 17.76
CA ARG A 65 15.92 -10.09 17.88
C ARG A 65 17.38 -10.18 18.26
N GLY A 66 18.26 -9.76 17.35
CA GLY A 66 19.67 -10.08 17.43
C GLY A 66 20.28 -9.64 18.76
N ASP A 67 20.35 -10.55 19.72
CA ASP A 67 21.37 -10.55 20.76
C ASP A 67 22.64 -11.09 20.09
N LEU A 68 23.20 -10.31 19.16
CA LEU A 68 24.61 -10.43 18.81
C LEU A 68 25.39 -9.75 19.93
N GLN A 69 25.60 -10.52 21.00
CA GLN A 69 26.50 -10.18 22.10
C GLN A 69 27.97 -10.25 21.65
#